data_AF-A0A951PQA3-F1
#
_entry.id   AF-A0A951PQA3-F1
#
_cell.length_a   1.000
_cell.length_b   1.000
_cell.length_c   1.000
_cell.angle_alpha   90.00
_cell.angle_beta   90.00
_cell.angle_gamma   90.00
#
_symmetry.space_group_name_H-M   'P 1'
#
loop_
_entity.id
_entity.type
_entity.pdbx_description
1 polymer ?
#
loop_
_entity_poly.entity_id
_entity_poly.type
_entity_poly.pdbx_seq_one_letter_code
_entity_poly.pdbx_strand_id
1 'polypeptide(L)'
;MTCTIGSSYTIKADDILFDIADRELGEGNRWHEIMKPDGTPFTEKEAENLQEGQEICLPNGQTTPPSASGGLTPEQKRRAEQFTSIFEFDDIELQYHYAEELTDDRGITCGRAGFTTQWGDALDVVELYSENVPDNVLAKFLPELKRLAKNISGNTSRLDGFINAWKKAAKDSKFRAAQDEVNDRLYYQPSVKLSNNAGLSTALARAAVYDTIIQHGEGDDPDGLPAILKRTQKQVGGTPKTGVDEKEWLEAFIKIRRKVLEHAHNPKTREVWAKSVDRCDALLEILKDDNFDLHGSIRVKTIHHDKTIP
;
A
#
# COMPACT_ATOMS: atom_id res chain seq x y z
N MET A 1 -4.72 -9.34 -37.28
CA MET A 1 -5.00 -9.01 -35.88
C MET A 1 -6.26 -9.74 -35.51
N THR A 2 -6.14 -10.79 -34.70
CA THR A 2 -7.24 -11.69 -34.31
C THR A 2 -7.97 -11.19 -33.06
N CYS A 3 -7.33 -10.35 -32.25
CA CYS A 3 -7.95 -9.72 -31.09
C CYS A 3 -9.07 -8.76 -31.49
N THR A 4 -10.29 -9.07 -31.05
CA THR A 4 -11.47 -8.22 -31.25
C THR A 4 -11.38 -6.94 -30.41
N ILE A 5 -10.69 -7.00 -29.26
CA ILE A 5 -10.42 -5.89 -28.34
C ILE A 5 -9.00 -6.08 -27.81
N GLY A 6 -8.21 -5.01 -27.73
CA GLY A 6 -6.87 -5.08 -27.16
C GLY A 6 -5.72 -5.21 -28.16
N SER A 7 -4.53 -5.43 -27.62
CA SER A 7 -3.30 -5.70 -28.37
C SER A 7 -2.95 -7.18 -28.28
N SER A 8 -2.47 -7.76 -29.38
CA SER A 8 -2.07 -9.16 -29.43
C SER A 8 -0.73 -9.36 -28.74
N TYR A 9 -0.63 -10.38 -27.89
CA TYR A 9 0.61 -10.87 -27.33
C TYR A 9 0.79 -12.35 -27.68
N THR A 10 2.04 -12.74 -27.99
CA THR A 10 2.38 -14.14 -28.29
C THR A 10 3.14 -14.72 -27.10
N ILE A 11 2.57 -15.76 -26.50
CA ILE A 11 3.16 -16.50 -25.38
C ILE A 11 4.57 -16.98 -25.74
N LYS A 12 5.54 -16.68 -24.87
CA LYS A 12 6.93 -17.14 -24.98
C LYS A 12 7.16 -18.35 -24.07
N ALA A 13 8.31 -19.00 -24.20
CA ALA A 13 8.72 -20.04 -23.26
C ALA A 13 8.68 -19.51 -21.80
N ASP A 14 8.11 -20.32 -20.90
CA ASP A 14 7.96 -20.06 -19.45
C ASP A 14 7.07 -18.87 -19.06
N ASP A 15 6.34 -18.24 -20.00
CA ASP A 15 5.35 -17.22 -19.67
C ASP A 15 4.17 -17.83 -18.87
N ILE A 16 3.74 -17.14 -17.81
CA ILE A 16 2.45 -17.34 -17.14
C ILE A 16 1.61 -16.06 -17.23
N LEU A 17 0.27 -16.18 -17.20
CA LEU A 17 -0.60 -15.01 -17.37
C LEU A 17 -0.36 -13.93 -16.29
N PHE A 18 0.01 -14.34 -15.07
CA PHE A 18 0.37 -13.43 -13.99
C PHE A 18 1.59 -12.56 -14.35
N ASP A 19 2.69 -13.16 -14.81
CA ASP A 19 3.91 -12.43 -15.16
C ASP A 19 3.72 -11.56 -16.40
N ILE A 20 2.89 -12.00 -17.35
CA ILE A 20 2.49 -11.18 -18.49
C ILE A 20 1.67 -9.98 -18.02
N ALA A 21 0.71 -10.17 -17.10
CA ALA A 21 -0.07 -9.08 -16.55
C ALA A 21 0.79 -8.12 -15.71
N ASP A 22 1.76 -8.62 -14.95
CA ASP A 22 2.69 -7.78 -14.20
C ASP A 22 3.54 -6.92 -15.14
N ARG A 23 4.08 -7.54 -16.20
CA ARG A 23 4.94 -6.87 -17.18
C ARG A 23 4.19 -5.90 -18.10
N GLU A 24 3.07 -6.34 -18.65
CA GLU A 24 2.36 -5.62 -19.72
C GLU A 24 1.20 -4.76 -19.17
N LEU A 25 0.64 -5.13 -18.02
CA LEU A 25 -0.50 -4.44 -17.38
C LEU A 25 -0.11 -3.78 -16.04
N GLY A 26 1.12 -3.99 -15.55
CA GLY A 26 1.65 -3.37 -14.33
C GLY A 26 1.14 -3.97 -13.02
N GLU A 27 0.38 -5.08 -13.07
CA GLU A 27 -0.09 -5.81 -11.88
C GLU A 27 -0.44 -7.25 -12.27
N GLY A 28 0.24 -8.23 -11.66
CA GLY A 28 0.02 -9.64 -11.99
C GLY A 28 -1.40 -10.17 -11.75
N ASN A 29 -2.13 -9.61 -10.78
CA ASN A 29 -3.53 -9.97 -10.52
C ASN A 29 -4.49 -9.55 -11.66
N ARG A 30 -4.05 -8.68 -12.56
CA ARG A 30 -4.82 -8.31 -13.77
C ARG A 30 -4.80 -9.39 -14.85
N TRP A 31 -4.22 -10.56 -14.57
CA TRP A 31 -4.21 -11.69 -15.51
C TRP A 31 -5.61 -12.12 -15.95
N HIS A 32 -6.64 -11.89 -15.12
CA HIS A 32 -8.04 -12.14 -15.44
C HIS A 32 -8.59 -11.21 -16.56
N GLU A 33 -7.92 -10.10 -16.86
CA GLU A 33 -8.28 -9.19 -17.96
C GLU A 33 -7.72 -9.68 -19.31
N ILE A 34 -6.77 -10.62 -19.29
CA ILE A 34 -6.21 -11.21 -20.50
C ILE A 34 -7.22 -12.19 -21.09
N MET A 35 -7.53 -12.01 -22.38
CA MET A 35 -8.57 -12.76 -23.07
C MET A 35 -7.96 -13.66 -24.15
N LYS A 36 -8.70 -14.71 -24.52
CA LYS A 36 -8.44 -15.48 -25.75
C LYS A 36 -8.77 -14.61 -26.98
N PRO A 37 -8.22 -14.93 -28.17
CA PRO A 37 -8.54 -14.20 -29.42
C PRO A 37 -10.03 -14.12 -29.76
N ASP A 38 -10.81 -15.12 -29.34
CA ASP A 38 -12.27 -15.16 -29.51
C ASP A 38 -13.04 -14.26 -28.52
N GLY A 39 -12.34 -13.56 -27.62
CA GLY A 39 -12.91 -12.66 -26.62
C GLY A 39 -13.40 -13.33 -25.34
N THR A 40 -13.17 -14.64 -25.16
CA THR A 40 -13.54 -15.36 -23.94
C THR A 40 -12.41 -15.33 -22.89
N PRO A 41 -12.73 -15.29 -21.59
CA PRO A 41 -11.72 -15.32 -20.53
C PRO A 41 -11.07 -16.70 -20.40
N PHE A 42 -9.87 -16.72 -19.83
CA PHE A 42 -9.21 -17.96 -19.40
C PHE A 42 -9.85 -18.49 -18.11
N THR A 43 -10.09 -19.79 -18.07
CA THR A 43 -10.26 -20.52 -16.81
C THR A 43 -8.90 -20.75 -16.13
N GLU A 44 -8.88 -21.01 -14.83
CA GLU A 44 -7.63 -21.31 -14.09
C GLU A 44 -6.84 -22.46 -14.74
N LYS A 45 -7.54 -23.53 -15.11
CA LYS A 45 -6.92 -24.68 -15.78
C LYS A 45 -6.32 -24.33 -17.15
N GLU A 46 -6.91 -23.39 -17.88
CA GLU A 46 -6.34 -22.94 -19.15
C GLU A 46 -5.15 -22.00 -18.92
N ALA A 47 -5.17 -21.17 -17.87
CA ALA A 47 -4.08 -20.27 -17.49
C ALA A 47 -2.82 -21.03 -17.03
N GLU A 48 -2.99 -22.23 -16.46
CA GLU A 48 -1.89 -23.13 -16.07
C GLU A 48 -1.26 -23.89 -17.25
N ASN A 49 -1.92 -23.92 -18.41
CA ASN A 49 -1.54 -24.78 -19.56
C ASN A 49 -1.33 -23.98 -20.86
N LEU A 50 -0.79 -22.77 -20.74
CA LEU A 50 -0.46 -21.92 -21.91
C LEU A 50 0.57 -22.61 -22.81
N GLN A 51 0.43 -22.42 -24.12
CA GLN A 51 1.35 -22.99 -25.10
C GLN A 51 2.24 -21.89 -25.68
N GLU A 52 3.54 -22.15 -25.81
CA GLU A 52 4.44 -21.24 -26.53
C GLU A 52 3.93 -21.02 -27.97
N GLY A 53 3.93 -19.76 -28.41
CA GLY A 53 3.38 -19.36 -29.70
C GLY A 53 1.87 -19.12 -29.70
N GLN A 54 1.16 -19.41 -28.60
CA GLN A 54 -0.27 -19.08 -28.46
C GLN A 54 -0.47 -17.57 -28.46
N GLU A 55 -1.47 -17.10 -29.22
CA GLU A 55 -1.87 -15.70 -29.23
C GLU A 55 -2.91 -15.44 -28.13
N ILE A 56 -2.72 -14.36 -27.38
CA ILE A 56 -3.63 -13.85 -26.34
C ILE A 56 -3.88 -12.36 -26.59
N CYS A 57 -4.95 -11.82 -26.00
CA CYS A 57 -5.33 -10.43 -26.13
C CYS A 57 -5.17 -9.71 -24.81
N LEU A 58 -4.25 -8.75 -24.78
CA LEU A 58 -4.05 -7.83 -23.67
C LEU A 58 -5.03 -6.67 -23.82
N PRO A 59 -5.70 -6.21 -22.75
CA PRO A 59 -6.52 -5.01 -22.83
C PRO A 59 -5.69 -3.83 -23.34
N ASN A 60 -6.23 -3.01 -24.25
CA ASN A 60 -5.49 -1.91 -24.86
C ASN A 60 -5.00 -0.95 -23.77
N GLY A 61 -3.69 -0.71 -23.75
CA GLY A 61 -3.00 0.26 -22.88
C GLY A 61 -3.34 1.71 -23.19
N GLN A 62 -4.63 2.07 -23.19
CA GLN A 62 -5.00 3.45 -22.94
C GLN A 62 -4.65 3.76 -21.49
N THR A 63 -3.72 4.70 -21.31
CA THR A 63 -3.60 5.52 -20.10
C THR A 63 -5.01 5.83 -19.61
N THR A 64 -5.40 5.17 -18.53
CA THR A 64 -6.79 5.07 -18.10
C THR A 64 -7.23 6.44 -17.56
N PRO A 65 -8.32 7.04 -18.06
CA PRO A 65 -9.17 7.89 -17.23
C PRO A 65 -9.67 7.04 -16.04
N PRO A 66 -10.08 7.67 -14.92
CA PRO A 66 -9.95 7.11 -13.57
C PRO A 66 -10.47 5.68 -13.45
N SER A 67 -9.64 4.84 -12.82
CA SER A 67 -9.87 3.42 -12.54
C SER A 67 -11.33 3.12 -12.22
N ALA A 68 -11.94 2.22 -13.00
CA ALA A 68 -13.27 1.68 -12.73
C ALA A 68 -13.35 0.87 -11.40
N SER A 69 -12.21 0.65 -10.73
CA SER A 69 -12.10 0.10 -9.36
C SER A 69 -12.01 1.17 -8.27
N GLY A 70 -12.00 2.46 -8.63
CA GLY A 70 -11.95 3.58 -7.70
C GLY A 70 -10.66 3.66 -6.88
N GLY A 71 -9.53 3.07 -7.29
CA GLY A 71 -8.21 3.19 -6.66
C GLY A 71 -7.20 3.98 -7.51
N LEU A 72 -5.98 4.18 -6.99
CA LEU A 72 -4.85 4.73 -7.76
C LEU A 72 -4.46 3.76 -8.90
N THR A 73 -3.94 4.29 -10.01
CA THR A 73 -3.25 3.45 -11.01
C THR A 73 -2.00 2.79 -10.39
N PRO A 74 -1.45 1.70 -10.96
CA PRO A 74 -0.24 1.06 -10.43
C PRO A 74 0.93 2.03 -10.24
N GLU A 75 1.14 2.93 -11.21
CA GLU A 75 2.20 3.94 -11.12
C GLU A 75 1.92 4.98 -10.03
N GLN A 76 0.70 5.47 -9.92
CA GLN A 76 0.34 6.40 -8.85
C GLN A 76 0.44 5.76 -7.47
N LYS A 77 0.05 4.48 -7.35
CA LYS A 77 0.19 3.71 -6.13
C LYS A 77 1.67 3.57 -5.74
N ARG A 78 2.53 3.17 -6.69
CA ARG A 78 3.99 3.10 -6.48
C ARG A 78 4.51 4.43 -5.96
N ARG A 79 4.13 5.56 -6.56
CA ARG A 79 4.57 6.89 -6.12
C ARG A 79 4.06 7.27 -4.73
N ALA A 80 2.81 6.93 -4.41
CA ALA A 80 2.27 7.11 -3.07
C ALA A 80 3.03 6.27 -2.03
N GLU A 81 3.40 5.04 -2.38
CA GLU A 81 4.20 4.15 -1.53
C GLU A 81 5.64 4.67 -1.35
N GLN A 82 6.26 5.18 -2.41
CA GLN A 82 7.57 5.85 -2.33
C GLN A 82 7.51 7.11 -1.44
N PHE A 83 6.43 7.89 -1.54
CA PHE A 83 6.21 9.03 -0.66
C PHE A 83 6.15 8.59 0.81
N THR A 84 5.33 7.60 1.14
CA THR A 84 5.25 7.06 2.50
C THR A 84 6.61 6.54 2.98
N SER A 85 7.33 5.81 2.13
CA SER A 85 8.64 5.23 2.46
C SER A 85 9.68 6.28 2.86
N ILE A 86 9.65 7.48 2.26
CA ILE A 86 10.55 8.58 2.64
C ILE A 86 10.39 8.91 4.13
N PHE A 87 9.16 8.94 4.65
CA PHE A 87 8.89 9.32 6.04
C PHE A 87 9.05 8.15 7.02
N GLU A 88 8.85 6.92 6.57
CA GLU A 88 9.06 5.74 7.43
C GLU A 88 10.55 5.34 7.51
N PHE A 89 11.33 5.57 6.44
CA PHE A 89 12.67 4.99 6.32
C PHE A 89 13.75 5.91 5.72
N ASP A 90 13.42 7.16 5.39
CA ASP A 90 14.30 8.07 4.63
C ASP A 90 14.85 7.44 3.34
N ASP A 91 14.01 6.68 2.64
CA ASP A 91 14.31 6.04 1.37
C ASP A 91 13.07 5.97 0.47
N ILE A 92 13.25 6.07 -0.83
CA ILE A 92 12.17 5.85 -1.80
C ILE A 92 11.90 4.35 -2.01
N GLU A 93 12.87 3.48 -1.72
CA GLU A 93 12.71 2.04 -1.85
C GLU A 93 11.96 1.44 -0.66
N LEU A 94 11.00 0.56 -0.96
CA LEU A 94 10.22 -0.13 0.07
C LEU A 94 11.09 -1.11 0.87
N GLN A 95 11.09 -0.96 2.19
CA GLN A 95 11.96 -1.69 3.09
C GLN A 95 11.38 -3.06 3.49
N TYR A 96 11.19 -3.96 2.52
CA TYR A 96 10.67 -5.31 2.78
C TYR A 96 11.45 -6.12 3.82
N HIS A 97 12.75 -5.85 3.96
CA HIS A 97 13.63 -6.55 4.89
C HIS A 97 13.68 -5.92 6.28
N TYR A 98 13.09 -4.74 6.49
CA TYR A 98 13.15 -4.07 7.78
C TYR A 98 12.56 -4.97 8.87
N ALA A 99 13.22 -5.05 10.02
CA ALA A 99 12.77 -5.81 11.17
C ALA A 99 13.59 -5.38 12.39
N GLU A 100 12.92 -4.82 13.39
CA GLU A 100 13.52 -4.29 14.61
C GLU A 100 12.55 -4.44 15.79
N GLU A 101 13.09 -4.69 16.98
CA GLU A 101 12.33 -4.61 18.22
C GLU A 101 12.44 -3.20 18.78
N LEU A 102 11.35 -2.45 18.70
CA LEU A 102 11.28 -1.07 19.17
C LEU A 102 10.84 -1.02 20.64
N THR A 103 11.14 0.08 21.33
CA THR A 103 10.76 0.28 22.74
C THR A 103 9.31 0.78 22.91
N ASP A 104 8.42 0.46 21.98
CA ASP A 104 7.05 1.00 21.89
C ASP A 104 5.95 -0.01 22.31
N ASP A 105 6.37 -1.17 22.84
CA ASP A 105 5.51 -2.27 23.33
C ASP A 105 4.72 -3.00 22.23
N ARG A 106 5.08 -2.82 20.95
CA ARG A 106 4.47 -3.51 19.79
C ARG A 106 5.14 -4.82 19.40
N GLY A 107 6.19 -5.19 20.14
CA GLY A 107 7.05 -6.33 19.81
C GLY A 107 8.01 -5.99 18.67
N ILE A 108 8.12 -6.88 17.68
CA ILE A 108 8.95 -6.64 16.50
C ILE A 108 8.12 -5.93 15.43
N THR A 109 8.63 -4.79 14.96
CA THR A 109 8.13 -4.03 13.81
C THR A 109 8.94 -4.41 12.57
N CYS A 110 8.28 -4.79 11.48
CA CYS A 110 8.93 -5.36 10.30
C CYS A 110 8.20 -5.09 8.98
N GLY A 111 8.94 -5.16 7.87
CA GLY A 111 8.43 -5.06 6.51
C GLY A 111 8.05 -3.65 6.07
N ARG A 112 7.56 -3.58 4.82
CA ARG A 112 7.32 -2.34 4.07
C ARG A 112 6.30 -1.37 4.69
N ALA A 113 5.47 -1.83 5.62
CA ALA A 113 4.42 -1.03 6.25
C ALA A 113 4.51 -1.02 7.79
N GLY A 114 5.64 -1.49 8.36
CA GLY A 114 5.82 -1.52 9.81
C GLY A 114 4.90 -2.53 10.52
N PHE A 115 4.73 -3.72 9.94
CA PHE A 115 3.93 -4.79 10.52
C PHE A 115 4.45 -5.21 11.90
N THR A 116 3.58 -5.50 12.85
CA THR A 116 3.94 -5.81 14.24
C THR A 116 3.63 -7.25 14.65
N THR A 117 4.39 -7.78 15.60
CA THR A 117 4.09 -9.12 16.15
C THR A 117 2.95 -9.09 17.18
N GLN A 118 2.73 -7.95 17.86
CA GLN A 118 1.68 -7.82 18.88
C GLN A 118 0.27 -7.87 18.29
N TRP A 119 0.03 -7.12 17.20
CA TRP A 119 -1.30 -6.94 16.63
C TRP A 119 -1.67 -7.98 15.57
N GLY A 120 -0.72 -8.86 15.20
CA GLY A 120 -0.96 -9.99 14.31
C GLY A 120 -0.78 -9.68 12.82
N ASP A 121 -0.45 -8.46 12.46
CA ASP A 121 -0.13 -8.06 11.10
C ASP A 121 1.15 -8.74 10.57
N ALA A 122 2.19 -8.94 11.42
CA ALA A 122 3.32 -9.77 11.03
C ALA A 122 2.95 -11.27 10.93
N LEU A 123 1.96 -11.74 11.71
CA LEU A 123 1.45 -13.11 11.61
C LEU A 123 0.77 -13.30 10.25
N ASP A 124 -0.10 -12.38 9.85
CA ASP A 124 -0.80 -12.39 8.57
C ASP A 124 0.16 -12.56 7.38
N VAL A 125 1.28 -11.81 7.38
CA VAL A 125 2.31 -11.92 6.34
C VAL A 125 2.95 -13.32 6.33
N VAL A 126 3.32 -13.84 7.51
CA VAL A 126 4.00 -15.14 7.60
C VAL A 126 3.05 -16.29 7.27
N GLU A 127 1.77 -16.20 7.61
CA GLU A 127 0.75 -17.18 7.22
C GLU A 127 0.59 -17.20 5.70
N LEU A 128 0.34 -16.05 5.08
CA LEU A 128 0.19 -15.96 3.62
C LEU A 128 1.46 -16.43 2.88
N TYR A 129 2.64 -16.08 3.38
CA TYR A 129 3.89 -16.58 2.80
C TYR A 129 4.03 -18.10 2.96
N SER A 130 3.60 -18.67 4.10
CA SER A 130 3.69 -20.11 4.36
C SER A 130 2.66 -20.94 3.61
N GLU A 131 1.52 -20.35 3.24
CA GLU A 131 0.55 -20.96 2.32
C GLU A 131 1.13 -21.08 0.91
N ASN A 132 1.83 -20.04 0.44
CA ASN A 132 2.42 -19.99 -0.91
C ASN A 132 3.80 -20.68 -1.02
N VAL A 133 4.53 -20.75 0.08
CA VAL A 133 5.86 -21.37 0.20
C VAL A 133 5.91 -22.21 1.48
N PRO A 134 5.47 -23.48 1.43
CA PRO A 134 5.56 -24.38 2.58
C PRO A 134 7.00 -24.55 3.08
N ASP A 135 7.17 -24.79 4.38
CA ASP A 135 8.46 -25.03 5.04
C ASP A 135 9.51 -23.91 4.87
N ASN A 136 9.08 -22.68 4.58
CA ASN A 136 9.96 -21.52 4.51
C ASN A 136 10.63 -21.18 5.87
N VAL A 137 11.63 -20.30 5.83
CA VAL A 137 12.45 -19.95 7.02
C VAL A 137 11.68 -19.29 8.16
N LEU A 138 10.48 -18.76 7.90
CA LEU A 138 9.61 -18.12 8.87
C LEU A 138 8.52 -19.07 9.43
N ALA A 139 8.21 -20.17 8.76
CA ALA A 139 7.14 -21.09 9.14
C ALA A 139 7.25 -21.60 10.58
N LYS A 140 8.48 -21.83 11.07
CA LYS A 140 8.75 -22.28 12.45
C LYS A 140 8.29 -21.30 13.53
N PHE A 141 8.10 -20.01 13.21
CA PHE A 141 7.65 -18.99 14.15
C PHE A 141 6.12 -18.88 14.25
N LEU A 142 5.37 -19.48 13.32
CA LEU A 142 3.90 -19.40 13.28
C LEU A 142 3.22 -19.73 14.61
N PRO A 143 3.59 -20.79 15.37
CA PRO A 143 2.94 -21.08 16.64
C PRO A 143 3.09 -19.96 17.67
N GLU A 144 4.27 -19.31 17.70
CA GLU A 144 4.52 -18.22 18.63
C GLU A 144 3.86 -16.92 18.16
N LEU A 145 3.91 -16.59 16.87
CA LEU A 145 3.19 -15.45 16.30
C LEU A 145 1.67 -15.53 16.58
N LYS A 146 1.08 -16.73 16.44
CA LYS A 146 -0.33 -17.00 16.82
C LYS A 146 -0.59 -16.75 18.29
N ARG A 147 0.33 -17.15 19.17
CA ARG A 147 0.24 -16.91 20.61
C ARG A 147 0.30 -15.40 20.93
N LEU A 148 1.19 -14.65 20.27
CA LEU A 148 1.34 -13.21 20.49
C LEU A 148 0.08 -12.45 20.07
N ALA A 149 -0.39 -12.69 18.83
CA ALA A 149 -1.60 -12.05 18.30
C ALA A 149 -2.83 -12.36 19.16
N LYS A 150 -3.04 -13.63 19.54
CA LYS A 150 -4.17 -14.04 20.38
C LYS A 150 -4.19 -13.33 21.74
N ASN A 151 -3.04 -13.02 22.31
CA ASN A 151 -2.92 -12.41 23.63
C ASN A 151 -2.58 -10.91 23.57
N ILE A 152 -2.52 -10.30 22.37
CA ILE A 152 -2.10 -8.91 22.15
C ILE A 152 -0.80 -8.61 22.91
N SER A 153 0.20 -9.48 22.75
CA SER A 153 1.43 -9.45 23.54
C SER A 153 2.62 -8.97 22.72
N GLY A 154 3.31 -7.94 23.20
CA GLY A 154 4.60 -7.50 22.66
C GLY A 154 5.80 -8.33 23.16
N ASN A 155 5.59 -9.46 23.85
CA ASN A 155 6.69 -10.26 24.42
C ASN A 155 7.37 -11.14 23.36
N THR A 156 8.53 -10.70 22.91
CA THR A 156 9.34 -11.32 21.84
C THR A 156 10.30 -12.42 22.32
N SER A 157 10.33 -12.75 23.62
CA SER A 157 11.34 -13.65 24.22
C SER A 157 11.39 -15.09 23.64
N ARG A 158 10.43 -15.45 22.80
CA ARG A 158 10.34 -16.76 22.11
C ARG A 158 10.50 -16.65 20.59
N LEU A 159 10.90 -15.48 20.09
CA LEU A 159 11.14 -15.20 18.68
C LEU A 159 12.63 -15.12 18.34
N ASP A 160 13.48 -15.87 19.06
CA ASP A 160 14.91 -15.93 18.81
C ASP A 160 15.22 -16.23 17.33
N GLY A 161 15.92 -15.30 16.69
CA GLY A 161 16.29 -15.38 15.27
C GLY A 161 15.22 -14.98 14.27
N PHE A 162 14.03 -14.53 14.70
CA PHE A 162 12.95 -14.07 13.81
C PHE A 162 13.40 -12.92 12.91
N ILE A 163 14.03 -11.88 13.48
CA ILE A 163 14.54 -10.71 12.73
C ILE A 163 15.48 -11.14 11.58
N ASN A 164 16.40 -12.08 11.85
CA ASN A 164 17.32 -12.58 10.84
C ASN A 164 16.61 -13.42 9.78
N ALA A 165 15.62 -14.22 10.18
CA ALA A 165 14.80 -14.99 9.25
C ALA A 165 13.95 -14.07 8.34
N TRP A 166 13.39 -12.99 8.89
CA TRP A 166 12.64 -11.98 8.12
C TRP A 166 13.52 -11.32 7.06
N LYS A 167 14.69 -10.82 7.47
CA LYS A 167 15.70 -10.25 6.57
C LYS A 167 16.14 -11.22 5.47
N LYS A 168 16.23 -12.51 5.80
CA LYS A 168 16.55 -13.57 4.82
C LYS A 168 15.39 -13.81 3.85
N ALA A 169 14.17 -13.92 4.35
CA ALA A 169 12.96 -14.15 3.55
C ALA A 169 12.69 -12.98 2.58
N ALA A 170 13.01 -11.73 2.95
CA ALA A 170 12.86 -10.55 2.10
C ALA A 170 13.60 -10.60 0.76
N LYS A 171 14.53 -11.54 0.58
CA LYS A 171 15.18 -11.80 -0.71
C LYS A 171 14.27 -12.54 -1.69
N ASP A 172 13.32 -13.32 -1.19
CA ASP A 172 12.32 -14.06 -1.96
C ASP A 172 11.22 -13.11 -2.45
N SER A 173 10.94 -13.12 -3.77
CA SER A 173 9.87 -12.30 -4.35
C SER A 173 8.50 -12.69 -3.82
N LYS A 174 8.28 -13.97 -3.47
CA LYS A 174 6.99 -14.44 -2.92
C LYS A 174 6.74 -13.89 -1.51
N PHE A 175 7.79 -13.69 -0.71
CA PHE A 175 7.64 -13.04 0.59
C PHE A 175 7.36 -11.53 0.46
N ARG A 176 7.97 -10.88 -0.54
CA ARG A 176 7.65 -9.47 -0.84
C ARG A 176 6.20 -9.31 -1.32
N ALA A 177 5.73 -10.20 -2.20
CA ALA A 177 4.34 -10.23 -2.64
C ALA A 177 3.36 -10.45 -1.48
N ALA A 178 3.68 -11.34 -0.53
CA ALA A 178 2.86 -11.54 0.67
C ALA A 178 2.77 -10.26 1.52
N GLN A 179 3.87 -9.50 1.65
CA GLN A 179 3.83 -8.20 2.32
C GLN A 179 2.97 -7.18 1.58
N ASP A 180 3.04 -7.15 0.25
CA ASP A 180 2.22 -6.25 -0.57
C ASP A 180 0.73 -6.55 -0.43
N GLU A 181 0.35 -7.83 -0.48
CA GLU A 181 -1.05 -8.24 -0.34
C GLU A 181 -1.60 -7.92 1.06
N VAL A 182 -0.81 -8.16 2.12
CA VAL A 182 -1.24 -7.81 3.48
C VAL A 182 -1.32 -6.30 3.67
N ASN A 183 -0.37 -5.52 3.14
CA ASN A 183 -0.48 -4.07 3.12
C ASN A 183 -1.76 -3.61 2.41
N ASP A 184 -2.08 -4.25 1.28
CA ASP A 184 -3.25 -3.88 0.51
C ASP A 184 -4.55 -4.17 1.26
N ARG A 185 -4.62 -5.34 1.87
CA ARG A 185 -5.76 -5.76 2.69
C ARG A 185 -5.97 -4.85 3.90
N LEU A 186 -4.91 -4.49 4.61
CA LEU A 186 -4.99 -3.76 5.87
C LEU A 186 -5.04 -2.24 5.70
N TYR A 187 -4.44 -1.68 4.65
CA TYR A 187 -4.27 -0.24 4.51
C TYR A 187 -4.78 0.30 3.17
N TYR A 188 -4.31 -0.23 2.04
CA TYR A 188 -4.63 0.37 0.74
C TYR A 188 -6.12 0.25 0.39
N GLN A 189 -6.71 -0.95 0.46
CA GLN A 189 -8.12 -1.15 0.12
C GLN A 189 -9.08 -0.42 1.07
N PRO A 190 -8.85 -0.39 2.40
CA PRO A 190 -9.60 0.49 3.29
C PRO A 190 -9.46 1.98 2.92
N SER A 191 -8.26 2.46 2.57
CA SER A 191 -8.05 3.84 2.12
C SER A 191 -8.82 4.17 0.83
N VAL A 192 -8.89 3.21 -0.11
CA VAL A 192 -9.66 3.31 -1.36
C VAL A 192 -11.14 3.43 -1.05
N LYS A 193 -11.67 2.58 -0.17
CA LYS A 193 -13.08 2.63 0.27
C LYS A 193 -13.42 3.97 0.92
N LEU A 194 -12.58 4.47 1.83
CA LEU A 194 -12.78 5.77 2.49
C LEU A 194 -12.73 6.93 1.48
N SER A 195 -11.78 6.88 0.54
CA SER A 195 -11.65 7.86 -0.54
C SER A 195 -12.88 7.88 -1.45
N ASN A 196 -13.39 6.71 -1.84
CA ASN A 196 -14.60 6.59 -2.66
C ASN A 196 -15.85 7.08 -1.92
N ASN A 197 -15.93 6.85 -0.60
CA ASN A 197 -17.03 7.37 0.21
C ASN A 197 -17.01 8.89 0.31
N ALA A 198 -15.83 9.50 0.40
CA ALA A 198 -15.66 10.95 0.37
C ALA A 198 -15.81 11.56 -1.04
N GLY A 199 -15.69 10.75 -2.10
CA GLY A 199 -15.76 11.18 -3.49
C GLY A 199 -14.45 11.74 -4.03
N LEU A 200 -13.32 11.33 -3.45
CA LEU A 200 -11.99 11.78 -3.90
C LEU A 200 -11.68 11.17 -5.27
N SER A 201 -11.14 11.98 -6.17
CA SER A 201 -10.83 11.57 -7.54
C SER A 201 -9.34 11.71 -7.87
N THR A 202 -8.66 12.68 -7.26
CA THR A 202 -7.24 12.95 -7.50
C THR A 202 -6.33 11.91 -6.86
N ALA A 203 -5.18 11.65 -7.50
CA ALA A 203 -4.19 10.73 -6.97
C ALA A 203 -3.55 11.28 -5.68
N LEU A 204 -3.30 12.58 -5.63
CA LEU A 204 -2.75 13.24 -4.44
C LEU A 204 -3.67 13.10 -3.21
N ALA A 205 -4.99 13.30 -3.36
CA ALA A 205 -5.91 13.16 -2.23
C ALA A 205 -5.96 11.72 -1.71
N ARG A 206 -5.96 10.74 -2.63
CA ARG A 206 -5.94 9.32 -2.31
C ARG A 206 -4.63 8.90 -1.65
N ALA A 207 -3.49 9.40 -2.13
CA ALA A 207 -2.19 9.18 -1.51
C ALA A 207 -2.12 9.79 -0.10
N ALA A 208 -2.68 10.99 0.10
CA ALA A 208 -2.77 11.59 1.43
C ALA A 208 -3.60 10.73 2.40
N VAL A 209 -4.75 10.19 1.97
CA VAL A 209 -5.56 9.28 2.79
C VAL A 209 -4.83 7.97 3.06
N TYR A 210 -4.13 7.42 2.07
CA TYR A 210 -3.36 6.18 2.21
C TYR A 210 -2.15 6.32 3.15
N ASP A 211 -1.36 7.39 3.03
CA ASP A 211 -0.29 7.70 3.96
C ASP A 211 -0.82 7.94 5.39
N THR A 212 -2.03 8.50 5.51
CA THR A 212 -2.68 8.71 6.82
C THR A 212 -3.10 7.41 7.47
N ILE A 213 -3.72 6.46 6.74
CA ILE A 213 -4.16 5.19 7.34
C ILE A 213 -2.98 4.34 7.81
N ILE A 214 -1.82 4.42 7.13
CA ILE A 214 -0.60 3.72 7.56
C ILE A 214 -0.15 4.23 8.93
N GLN A 215 -0.09 5.55 9.14
CA GLN A 215 0.41 6.12 10.39
C GLN A 215 -0.63 6.13 11.53
N HIS A 216 -1.89 6.41 11.20
CA HIS A 216 -2.96 6.63 12.18
C HIS A 216 -3.86 5.42 12.39
N GLY A 217 -3.85 4.45 11.47
CA GLY A 217 -4.80 3.34 11.45
C GLY A 217 -6.25 3.77 11.18
N GLU A 218 -7.15 2.79 11.17
CA GLU A 218 -8.60 2.97 11.00
C GLU A 218 -9.40 2.88 12.31
N GLY A 219 -8.72 2.94 13.46
CA GLY A 219 -9.35 2.90 14.78
C GLY A 219 -10.34 4.04 15.04
N ASP A 220 -11.17 3.86 16.05
CA ASP A 220 -12.19 4.84 16.47
C ASP A 220 -11.67 5.89 17.47
N ASP A 221 -10.36 5.90 17.71
CA ASP A 221 -9.72 6.83 18.63
C ASP A 221 -9.62 8.26 18.05
N PRO A 222 -9.39 9.28 18.90
CA PRO A 222 -9.36 10.68 18.45
C PRO A 222 -8.23 11.02 17.47
N ASP A 223 -7.22 10.17 17.33
CA ASP A 223 -6.09 10.39 16.43
C ASP A 223 -6.18 9.54 15.14
N GLY A 224 -7.08 8.56 15.09
CA GLY A 224 -7.30 7.70 13.92
C GLY A 224 -7.84 8.41 12.67
N LEU A 225 -7.64 7.81 11.50
CA LEU A 225 -8.11 8.35 10.21
C LEU A 225 -9.61 8.70 10.19
N PRO A 226 -10.54 7.87 10.72
CA PRO A 226 -11.95 8.22 10.77
C PRO A 226 -12.25 9.54 11.50
N ALA A 227 -11.53 9.84 12.59
CA ALA A 227 -11.67 11.08 13.33
C ALA A 227 -11.16 12.29 12.52
N ILE A 228 -10.03 12.13 11.81
CA ILE A 228 -9.48 13.15 10.91
C ILE A 228 -10.46 13.46 9.76
N LEU A 229 -11.03 12.43 9.12
CA LEU A 229 -12.03 12.60 8.06
C LEU A 229 -13.28 13.33 8.57
N LYS A 230 -13.79 12.95 9.74
CA LYS A 230 -14.96 13.60 10.37
C LYS A 230 -14.70 15.07 10.70
N ARG A 231 -13.51 15.38 11.23
CA ARG A 231 -13.10 16.77 11.50
C ARG A 231 -13.00 17.58 10.21
N THR A 232 -12.47 16.97 9.15
CA THR A 232 -12.36 17.60 7.82
C THR A 232 -13.74 17.94 7.27
N GLN A 233 -14.63 16.96 7.21
CA GLN A 233 -16.01 17.17 6.76
C GLN A 233 -16.73 18.26 7.56
N LYS A 234 -16.54 18.28 8.88
CA LYS A 234 -17.11 19.33 9.74
C LYS A 234 -16.53 20.71 9.41
N GLN A 235 -15.24 20.81 9.09
CA GLN A 235 -14.57 22.08 8.83
C GLN A 235 -15.00 22.71 7.50
N VAL A 236 -15.09 21.91 6.43
CA VAL A 236 -15.41 22.40 5.07
C VAL A 236 -16.87 22.19 4.66
N GLY A 237 -17.71 21.72 5.58
CA GLY A 237 -19.16 21.60 5.37
C GLY A 237 -19.59 20.42 4.48
N GLY A 238 -18.72 19.44 4.21
CA GLY A 238 -19.04 18.30 3.36
C GLY A 238 -17.83 17.52 2.88
N THR A 239 -18.00 16.76 1.81
CA THR A 239 -16.94 16.08 1.07
C THR A 239 -17.07 16.39 -0.43
N PRO A 240 -16.09 16.01 -1.27
CA PRO A 240 -16.24 16.16 -2.72
C PRO A 240 -17.49 15.50 -3.30
N LYS A 241 -17.89 14.34 -2.76
CA LYS A 241 -19.16 13.67 -3.09
C LYS A 241 -20.41 14.53 -2.83
N THR A 242 -20.36 15.45 -1.87
CA THR A 242 -21.47 16.36 -1.55
C THR A 242 -21.28 17.77 -2.15
N GLY A 243 -20.31 17.94 -3.05
CA GLY A 243 -20.10 19.19 -3.79
C GLY A 243 -19.04 20.15 -3.21
N VAL A 244 -18.24 19.73 -2.22
CA VAL A 244 -17.08 20.51 -1.77
C VAL A 244 -15.96 20.40 -2.82
N ASP A 245 -15.23 21.47 -3.09
CA ASP A 245 -14.07 21.40 -3.98
C ASP A 245 -12.99 20.45 -3.41
N GLU A 246 -12.41 19.59 -4.26
CA GLU A 246 -11.48 18.56 -3.79
C GLU A 246 -10.15 19.16 -3.31
N LYS A 247 -9.68 20.27 -3.92
CA LYS A 247 -8.46 20.97 -3.48
C LYS A 247 -8.69 21.60 -2.10
N GLU A 248 -9.81 22.28 -1.89
CA GLU A 248 -10.19 22.84 -0.60
C GLU A 248 -10.30 21.76 0.48
N TRP A 249 -10.98 20.65 0.16
CA TRP A 249 -11.12 19.52 1.07
C TRP A 249 -9.77 18.90 1.44
N LEU A 250 -8.89 18.69 0.46
CA LEU A 250 -7.58 18.10 0.67
C LEU A 250 -6.67 19.00 1.50
N GLU A 251 -6.66 20.30 1.23
CA GLU A 251 -5.89 21.26 2.04
C GLU A 251 -6.34 21.23 3.51
N ALA A 252 -7.66 21.18 3.75
CA ALA A 252 -8.22 21.08 5.09
C ALA A 252 -7.86 19.74 5.75
N PHE A 253 -7.95 18.62 5.02
CA PHE A 253 -7.57 17.29 5.49
C PHE A 253 -6.13 17.26 5.97
N ILE A 254 -5.19 17.72 5.14
CA ILE A 254 -3.76 17.72 5.47
C ILE A 254 -3.47 18.62 6.68
N LYS A 255 -4.09 19.81 6.75
CA LYS A 255 -3.94 20.72 7.90
C LYS A 255 -4.50 20.13 9.20
N ILE A 256 -5.60 19.40 9.13
CA ILE A 256 -6.17 18.72 10.30
C ILE A 256 -5.27 17.57 10.74
N ARG A 257 -4.79 16.74 9.81
CA ARG A 257 -3.83 15.68 10.13
C ARG A 257 -2.57 16.24 10.78
N ARG A 258 -2.01 17.32 10.23
CA ARG A 258 -0.85 18.01 10.79
C ARG A 258 -1.08 18.40 12.26
N LYS A 259 -2.24 18.99 12.57
CA LYS A 259 -2.62 19.33 13.97
C LYS A 259 -2.76 18.10 14.86
N VAL A 260 -3.24 16.98 14.34
CA VAL A 260 -3.31 15.71 15.09
C VAL A 260 -1.91 15.20 15.40
N LEU A 261 -0.97 15.28 14.46
CA LEU A 261 0.43 14.92 14.71
C LEU A 261 1.09 15.83 15.75
N GLU A 262 0.86 17.15 15.68
CA GLU A 262 1.36 18.12 16.66
C GLU A 262 0.81 17.91 18.07
N HIS A 263 -0.43 17.41 18.17
CA HIS A 263 -1.20 17.37 19.41
C HIS A 263 -1.90 16.03 19.62
N ALA A 264 -1.21 14.92 19.37
CA ALA A 264 -1.80 13.59 19.48
C ALA A 264 -2.43 13.39 20.87
N HIS A 265 -3.66 12.88 20.89
CA HIS A 265 -4.38 12.59 22.11
C HIS A 265 -3.64 11.53 22.93
N ASN A 266 -3.13 10.48 22.30
CA ASN A 266 -2.37 9.42 22.98
C ASN A 266 -0.98 9.93 23.48
N PRO A 267 -0.75 9.96 24.81
CA PRO A 267 0.53 10.42 25.35
C PRO A 267 1.74 9.58 24.91
N LYS A 268 1.54 8.29 24.59
CA LYS A 268 2.63 7.40 24.16
C LYS A 268 3.16 7.74 22.76
N THR A 269 2.32 8.27 21.88
CA THR A 269 2.71 8.59 20.49
C THR A 269 2.97 10.07 20.27
N ARG A 270 2.46 10.96 21.14
CA ARG A 270 2.51 12.42 20.99
C ARG A 270 3.88 12.99 20.63
N GLU A 271 4.93 12.64 21.38
CA GLU A 271 6.27 13.20 21.12
C GLU A 271 6.86 12.69 19.80
N VAL A 272 6.68 11.39 19.51
CA VAL A 272 7.21 10.76 18.30
C VAL A 272 6.48 11.27 17.06
N TRP A 273 5.15 11.36 17.10
CA TRP A 273 4.33 11.84 15.99
C TRP A 273 4.52 13.33 15.70
N ALA A 274 4.80 14.15 16.72
CA ALA A 274 5.13 15.56 16.50
C ALA A 274 6.40 15.76 15.66
N LYS A 275 7.29 14.75 15.59
CA LYS A 275 8.52 14.78 14.77
C LYS A 275 8.26 14.43 13.31
N SER A 276 7.06 13.94 12.95
CA SER A 276 6.69 13.56 11.57
C SER A 276 5.70 14.53 10.92
N VAL A 277 5.55 15.76 11.44
CA VAL A 277 4.61 16.76 10.90
C VAL A 277 5.00 17.24 9.50
N ASP A 278 6.28 17.13 9.16
CA ASP A 278 6.85 17.55 7.89
C ASP A 278 6.34 16.74 6.70
N ARG A 279 5.81 15.53 6.92
CA ARG A 279 5.09 14.77 5.89
C ARG A 279 3.83 15.46 5.41
N CYS A 280 3.12 16.14 6.31
CA CYS A 280 1.98 16.97 5.92
C CYS A 280 2.43 18.21 5.15
N ASP A 281 3.57 18.80 5.53
CA ASP A 281 4.12 19.96 4.83
C ASP A 281 4.56 19.58 3.41
N ALA A 282 5.13 18.39 3.21
CA ALA A 282 5.46 17.88 1.89
C ALA A 282 4.20 17.67 1.01
N LEU A 283 3.11 17.09 1.56
CA LEU A 283 1.85 16.98 0.82
C LEU A 283 1.27 18.35 0.43
N LEU A 284 1.41 19.35 1.29
CA LEU A 284 0.97 20.72 0.99
C LEU A 284 1.78 21.37 -0.13
N GLU A 285 3.09 21.10 -0.23
CA GLU A 285 3.89 21.59 -1.36
C GLU A 285 3.49 20.89 -2.67
N ILE A 286 3.22 19.57 -2.68
CA ILE A 286 2.71 18.88 -3.88
C ILE A 286 1.34 19.44 -4.31
N LEU A 287 0.48 19.76 -3.33
CA LEU A 287 -0.81 20.40 -3.57
C LEU A 287 -0.68 21.81 -4.16
N LYS A 288 0.29 22.57 -3.67
CA LYS A 288 0.60 23.94 -4.13
C LYS A 288 1.15 23.96 -5.55
N ASP A 289 1.87 22.91 -5.93
CA ASP A 289 2.36 22.70 -7.30
C ASP A 289 1.28 22.17 -8.26
N ASP A 290 0.02 22.02 -7.79
CA ASP A 290 -1.11 21.48 -8.56
C ASP A 290 -0.85 20.08 -9.16
N ASN A 291 0.06 19.29 -8.54
CA ASN A 291 0.39 17.95 -8.99
C ASN A 291 -0.61 16.90 -8.45
N PHE A 292 -1.86 17.01 -8.90
CA PHE A 292 -2.96 16.14 -8.47
C PHE A 292 -2.83 14.68 -8.93
N ASP A 293 -2.07 14.43 -9.99
CA ASP A 293 -1.89 13.11 -10.59
C ASP A 293 -0.62 12.39 -10.10
N LEU A 294 0.17 13.02 -9.23
CA LEU A 294 1.50 12.56 -8.80
C LEU A 294 2.46 12.31 -9.98
N HIS A 295 2.36 13.09 -11.05
CA HIS A 295 3.17 12.88 -12.24
C HIS A 295 4.58 13.49 -12.11
N GLY A 296 5.48 13.04 -12.98
CA GLY A 296 6.82 13.62 -13.11
C GLY A 296 7.67 13.55 -11.84
N SER A 297 8.79 14.25 -11.84
CA SER A 297 9.68 14.23 -10.69
C SER A 297 9.08 15.02 -9.51
N ILE A 298 8.92 14.36 -8.36
CA ILE A 298 8.42 14.97 -7.11
C ILE A 298 9.58 15.02 -6.12
N ARG A 299 10.09 16.21 -5.83
CA ARG A 299 11.11 16.41 -4.81
C ARG A 299 10.45 16.63 -3.45
N VAL A 300 10.66 15.68 -2.54
CA VAL A 300 10.26 15.80 -1.14
C VAL A 300 11.44 16.39 -0.37
N LYS A 301 11.34 17.68 -0.04
CA LYS A 301 12.35 18.39 0.73
C LYS A 301 11.75 18.97 2.01
N THR A 302 12.15 18.40 3.14
CA THR A 302 11.80 18.86 4.49
C THR A 302 13.07 19.16 5.28
N ILE A 303 12.94 19.41 6.59
CA ILE A 303 14.09 19.52 7.49
C ILE A 303 14.79 18.17 7.72
N HIS A 304 14.07 17.05 7.53
CA HIS A 304 14.57 15.70 7.78
C HIS A 304 14.89 14.92 6.51
N HIS A 305 14.25 15.26 5.38
CA HIS A 305 14.31 14.50 4.14
C HIS A 305 14.70 15.38 2.94
N ASP A 306 15.51 14.86 2.02
CA ASP A 306 15.74 15.45 0.69
C ASP A 306 15.84 14.30 -0.32
N LYS A 307 14.68 13.88 -0.83
CA LYS A 307 14.53 12.74 -1.74
C LYS A 307 13.73 13.15 -2.96
N THR A 308 13.92 12.41 -4.05
CA THR A 308 13.23 12.67 -5.30
C THR A 308 12.58 11.38 -5.78
N ILE A 309 11.25 11.42 -5.90
CA ILE A 309 10.47 10.38 -6.56
C ILE A 309 10.59 10.65 -8.07
N PRO A 310 11.07 9.69 -8.88
CA PRO A 310 11.34 9.91 -10.30
C PRO A 310 10.07 10.09 -11.13
#